data_AF-A0A248TJM5-F1
#
_entry.id   AF-A0A248TJM5-F1
#
_cell.length_a   1.000
_cell.length_b   1.000
_cell.length_c   1.000
_cell.angle_alpha   90.00
_cell.angle_beta   90.00
_cell.angle_gamma   90.00
#
_symmetry.space_group_name_H-M   'P 1'
#
loop_
_entity.id
_entity.type
_entity.pdbx_description
1 polymer ?
#
loop_
_entity_poly.entity_id
_entity_poly.type
_entity_poly.pdbx_seq_one_letter_code
_entity_poly.pdbx_strand_id
1 'polypeptide(L)'
;MREKLLSIQLPDRYEENLFEYIPTLDGVPELIDYLNLGYSKNQYKKMTSLVAIESMKFNLIEAKKDNALSKEEVEKGNKLIVEAIERYNSI
;
A
#
# COMPACT_ATOMS: atom_id res chain seq x y z
N MET A 1 2.59 9.06 9.64
CA MET A 1 2.35 8.47 8.29
C MET A 1 1.90 9.52 7.28
N ARG A 2 0.83 10.27 7.54
CA ARG A 2 0.33 11.38 6.70
C ARG A 2 1.43 12.31 6.18
N GLU A 3 2.24 12.91 7.06
CA GLU A 3 3.29 13.85 6.66
C GLU A 3 4.36 13.22 5.76
N LYS A 4 4.73 11.96 6.01
CA LYS A 4 5.67 11.21 5.15
C LYS A 4 5.08 10.99 3.75
N LEU A 5 3.80 10.56 3.67
CA LEU A 5 3.11 10.41 2.39
C LEU A 5 3.03 11.72 1.61
N LEU A 6 2.84 12.85 2.29
CA LEU A 6 2.81 14.18 1.68
C LEU A 6 4.17 14.62 1.11
N SER A 7 5.27 14.13 1.68
CA SER A 7 6.63 14.45 1.24
C SER A 7 7.25 13.45 0.27
N ILE A 8 6.61 12.29 0.03
CA ILE A 8 7.15 11.26 -0.85
C ILE A 8 7.03 11.70 -2.30
N GLN A 9 8.15 11.67 -3.00
CA GLN A 9 8.14 11.69 -4.45
C GLN A 9 7.66 10.31 -4.93
N LEU A 10 6.49 10.29 -5.56
CA LEU A 10 5.91 9.04 -6.07
C LEU A 10 6.85 8.43 -7.14
N PRO A 11 7.32 7.20 -6.95
CA PRO A 11 8.22 6.59 -7.91
C PRO A 11 7.45 6.14 -9.16
N ASP A 12 8.13 6.11 -10.30
CA ASP A 12 7.51 5.64 -11.55
C ASP A 12 7.16 4.15 -11.50
N ARG A 13 7.98 3.36 -10.80
CA ARG A 13 7.75 1.94 -10.51
C ARG A 13 7.67 1.72 -9.01
N TYR A 14 6.98 0.66 -8.61
CA TYR A 14 6.87 0.30 -7.21
C TYR A 14 8.27 0.08 -6.62
N GLU A 15 8.51 0.71 -5.48
CA GLU A 15 9.73 0.60 -4.70
C GLU A 15 9.34 0.23 -3.26
N GLU A 16 9.97 -0.81 -2.73
CA GLU A 16 9.67 -1.28 -1.38
C GLU A 16 10.20 -0.31 -0.32
N ASN A 17 9.52 -0.25 0.83
CA ASN A 17 9.99 0.45 2.03
C ASN A 17 10.14 1.98 1.88
N LEU A 18 9.45 2.60 0.93
CA LEU A 18 9.38 4.07 0.82
C LEU A 18 8.81 4.73 2.08
N PHE A 19 7.95 4.02 2.79
CA PHE A 19 7.46 4.35 4.12
C PHE A 19 7.06 3.06 4.84
N GLU A 20 6.97 3.16 6.16
CA GLU A 20 6.41 2.10 6.98
C GLU A 20 4.89 2.30 7.07
N TYR A 21 4.13 1.25 6.73
CA TYR A 21 2.70 1.22 6.97
C TYR A 21 2.44 1.12 8.48
N ILE A 22 1.71 2.10 9.01
CA ILE A 22 1.28 2.10 10.41
C ILE A 22 -0.25 2.04 10.40
N PRO A 23 -0.88 0.93 10.86
CA PRO A 23 -2.32 0.85 10.93
C PRO A 23 -2.85 1.95 11.86
N THR A 24 -3.87 2.66 11.41
CA THR A 24 -4.65 3.60 12.22
C THR A 24 -5.77 2.85 12.95
N LEU A 25 -6.42 3.50 13.93
CA LEU A 25 -7.54 2.91 14.69
C LEU A 25 -8.66 2.37 13.79
N ASP A 26 -8.87 2.96 12.62
CA ASP A 26 -9.86 2.54 11.61
C ASP A 26 -9.26 1.64 10.49
N GLY A 27 -8.02 1.17 10.66
CA GLY A 27 -7.38 0.18 9.78
C GLY A 27 -6.94 0.69 8.40
N VAL A 28 -7.41 1.86 7.97
CA VAL A 28 -6.99 2.54 6.74
C VAL A 28 -6.54 3.96 7.11
N PRO A 29 -5.32 4.39 6.72
CA PRO A 29 -4.92 5.78 6.88
C PRO A 29 -5.97 6.63 6.16
N GLU A 30 -6.54 7.65 6.81
CA GLU A 30 -7.43 8.61 6.14
C GLU A 30 -6.74 9.02 4.84
N LEU A 31 -7.28 8.52 3.71
CA LEU A 31 -6.85 8.95 2.39
C LEU A 31 -7.40 10.36 2.28
N ILE A 32 -6.60 11.30 2.81
CA ILE A 32 -6.80 12.74 2.70
C ILE A 32 -7.30 13.02 1.30
N ASP A 33 -8.28 13.91 1.14
CA ASP A 33 -8.71 14.35 -0.19
C ASP A 33 -7.52 15.03 -0.92
N TYR A 34 -6.65 14.22 -1.54
CA TYR A 34 -5.38 14.63 -2.14
C TYR A 34 -5.60 15.48 -3.40
N LEU A 35 -6.83 15.59 -3.90
CA LEU A 35 -7.23 16.61 -4.88
C LEU A 35 -6.89 18.02 -4.37
N ASN A 36 -7.02 18.27 -3.06
CA ASN A 36 -6.68 19.55 -2.46
C ASN A 36 -5.16 19.80 -2.36
N LEU A 37 -4.33 18.80 -2.69
CA LEU A 37 -2.87 18.87 -2.65
C LEU A 37 -2.26 18.99 -4.06
N GLY A 38 -3.08 19.21 -5.09
CA GLY A 38 -2.61 19.43 -6.47
C GLY A 38 -2.21 18.15 -7.20
N TYR A 39 -2.56 16.97 -6.69
CA TYR A 39 -2.27 15.70 -7.34
C TYR A 39 -3.11 15.54 -8.60
N SER A 40 -2.47 15.15 -9.70
CA SER A 40 -3.18 14.64 -10.87
C SER A 40 -3.87 13.31 -10.54
N LYS A 41 -4.87 12.94 -11.33
CA LYS A 41 -5.58 11.64 -11.18
C LYS A 41 -4.63 10.44 -11.16
N ASN A 42 -3.55 10.47 -11.95
CA ASN A 42 -2.57 9.37 -11.98
C ASN A 42 -1.68 9.36 -10.74
N GLN A 43 -1.25 10.52 -10.25
CA GLN A 43 -0.52 10.61 -9.00
C GLN A 43 -1.36 10.13 -7.81
N TYR A 44 -2.64 10.51 -7.76
CA TYR A 44 -3.57 10.02 -6.75
C TYR A 44 -3.69 8.49 -6.80
N LYS A 45 -3.90 7.92 -7.99
CA LYS A 45 -3.94 6.47 -8.19
C LYS A 45 -2.65 5.80 -7.72
N LYS A 46 -1.47 6.29 -8.14
CA LYS A 46 -0.19 5.74 -7.68
C LYS A 46 -0.09 5.79 -6.15
N MET A 47 -0.36 6.93 -5.52
CA MET A 47 -0.31 7.04 -4.06
C MET A 47 -1.24 6.03 -3.37
N THR A 48 -2.50 5.95 -3.79
CA THR A 48 -3.46 5.00 -3.19
C THR A 48 -3.04 3.54 -3.39
N SER A 49 -2.52 3.20 -4.58
CA SER A 49 -2.00 1.87 -4.88
C SER A 49 -0.76 1.53 -4.04
N LEU A 50 0.15 2.48 -3.85
CA LEU A 50 1.34 2.36 -3.00
C LEU A 50 0.93 2.01 -1.55
N VAL A 51 0.02 2.80 -0.98
CA VAL A 51 -0.52 2.59 0.38
C VAL A 51 -1.22 1.24 0.51
N ALA A 52 -2.00 0.85 -0.50
CA ALA A 52 -2.68 -0.44 -0.51
C ALA A 52 -1.69 -1.62 -0.52
N ILE A 53 -0.63 -1.56 -1.33
CA ILE A 53 0.40 -2.61 -1.38
C ILE A 53 1.09 -2.77 -0.03
N GLU A 54 1.51 -1.66 0.59
CA GLU A 54 2.17 -1.71 1.92
C GLU A 54 1.21 -2.21 3.02
N SER A 55 -0.07 -1.83 2.96
CA SER A 55 -1.10 -2.35 3.87
C SER A 55 -1.30 -3.86 3.70
N MET A 56 -1.39 -4.35 2.47
CA MET A 56 -1.52 -5.79 2.18
C MET A 56 -0.32 -6.57 2.70
N LYS A 57 0.90 -6.06 2.49
CA LYS A 57 2.13 -6.64 3.02
C LYS A 57 2.12 -6.72 4.53
N PHE A 58 1.79 -5.60 5.19
CA PHE A 58 1.69 -5.53 6.65
C PHE A 58 0.70 -6.57 7.19
N ASN A 59 -0.52 -6.59 6.67
CA ASN A 59 -1.56 -7.52 7.13
C ASN A 59 -1.16 -8.99 6.91
N LEU A 60 -0.52 -9.31 5.78
CA LEU A 60 -0.04 -10.66 5.50
C LEU A 60 1.09 -11.07 6.47
N ILE A 61 1.99 -10.15 6.81
CA ILE A 61 3.08 -10.40 7.77
C ILE A 61 2.51 -10.65 9.17
N GLU A 62 1.59 -9.79 9.64
CA GLU A 62 0.99 -9.94 10.96
C GLU A 62 0.18 -11.24 11.06
N ALA A 63 -0.66 -11.54 10.07
CA ALA A 63 -1.43 -12.78 10.04
C ALA A 63 -0.55 -14.05 9.98
N LYS A 64 0.65 -13.97 9.39
CA LYS A 64 1.65 -15.04 9.44
C LYS A 64 2.28 -15.19 10.83
N LYS A 65 2.55 -14.09 11.54
CA LYS A 65 3.10 -14.15 12.92
C LYS A 65 2.12 -14.84 13.87
N ASP A 66 0.83 -14.59 13.69
CA ASP A 66 -0.23 -15.17 14.53
C ASP A 66 -0.59 -16.61 14.13
N ASN A 67 0.08 -17.21 13.12
CA ASN A 67 -0.31 -18.47 12.50
C ASN A 67 -1.79 -18.53 12.10
N ALA A 68 -2.37 -17.37 11.77
CA ALA A 68 -3.79 -17.23 11.47
C ALA A 68 -4.16 -17.68 10.05
N LEU A 69 -3.14 -17.96 9.20
CA LEU A 69 -3.32 -18.33 7.80
C LEU A 69 -2.72 -19.70 7.49
N SER A 70 -3.42 -20.47 6.67
CA SER A 70 -2.90 -21.66 6.02
C SER A 70 -1.85 -21.30 4.95
N LYS A 71 -1.07 -22.30 4.52
CA LYS A 71 -0.09 -22.13 3.44
C LYS A 71 -0.73 -21.64 2.14
N GLU A 72 -1.92 -22.14 1.81
CA GLU A 72 -2.65 -21.72 0.60
C GLU A 72 -3.09 -20.26 0.66
N GLU A 73 -3.55 -19.79 1.82
CA GLU A 73 -3.94 -18.39 2.02
C GLU A 73 -2.74 -17.45 1.94
N VAL A 74 -1.58 -17.86 2.45
CA VAL A 74 -0.33 -17.12 2.30
C VAL A 74 0.08 -17.01 0.83
N GLU A 75 -0.03 -18.10 0.06
CA GLU A 75 0.27 -18.10 -1.38
C GLU A 75 -0.70 -17.19 -2.16
N LYS A 76 -2.00 -17.22 -1.83
CA LYS A 76 -3.00 -16.31 -2.42
C LYS A 76 -2.71 -14.85 -2.08
N GLY A 77 -2.39 -14.56 -0.81
CA GLY A 77 -2.02 -13.21 -0.37
C GLY A 77 -0.82 -12.66 -1.14
N ASN A 78 0.24 -13.47 -1.31
CA ASN A 78 1.41 -13.08 -2.10
C ASN A 78 1.07 -12.81 -3.57
N LYS A 79 0.22 -13.63 -4.20
CA LYS A 79 -0.23 -13.39 -5.58
C LYS A 79 -0.96 -12.06 -5.73
N LEU A 80 -1.87 -11.75 -4.80
CA LEU A 80 -2.60 -10.48 -4.81
C LEU A 80 -1.68 -9.27 -4.67
N ILE A 81 -0.62 -9.38 -3.86
CA ILE A 81 0.41 -8.33 -3.71
C ILE A 81 1.17 -8.14 -5.03
N VAL A 82 1.60 -9.22 -5.69
CA VAL A 82 2.28 -9.16 -6.99
C VAL A 82 1.41 -8.49 -8.05
N GLU A 83 0.14 -8.89 -8.15
CA GLU A 83 -0.80 -8.26 -9.10
C GLU A 83 -1.02 -6.77 -8.79
N ALA A 84 -1.06 -6.39 -7.51
CA ALA A 84 -1.19 -4.99 -7.12
C ALA A 84 0.04 -4.18 -7.54
N ILE A 85 1.24 -4.74 -7.40
CA ILE A 85 2.50 -4.13 -7.87
C ILE A 85 2.51 -3.98 -9.40
N GLU A 86 2.07 -5.00 -10.14
CA GLU A 86 1.98 -4.93 -11.60
C GLU A 86 0.99 -3.84 -12.06
N ARG A 87 -0.17 -3.75 -11.39
CA ARG A 87 -1.14 -2.67 -11.60
C ARG A 87 -0.54 -1.30 -11.30
N TYR A 88 0.22 -1.15 -10.21
CA TYR A 88 0.92 0.10 -9.89
C TYR A 88 1.88 0.51 -11.01
N ASN A 89 2.67 -0.45 -11.50
CA ASN A 89 3.69 -0.23 -12.52
C ASN A 89 3.12 0.10 -13.91
N SER A 90 1.82 -0.08 -14.11
CA SER A 90 1.12 0.18 -15.36
C SER A 90 0.23 1.44 -15.33
N ILE A 91 0.26 2.21 -14.22
CA ILE A 91 -0.32 3.56 -14.11
C ILE A 91 0.63 4.61 -14.69
#